data_AF-A0A090T4B3-F1
#
_entry.id   AF-A0A090T4B3-F1
#
_cell.length_a   1.000
_cell.length_b   1.000
_cell.length_c   1.000
_cell.angle_alpha   90.00
_cell.angle_beta   90.00
_cell.angle_gamma   90.00
#
_symmetry.space_group_name_H-M   'P 1'
#
loop_
_entity.id
_entity.type
_entity.pdbx_description
1 polymer ?
#
loop_
_entity_poly.entity_id
_entity_poly.type
_entity_poly.pdbx_seq_one_letter_code
_entity_poly.pdbx_strand_id
1 'polypeptide(L)'
;MELIELFKSEYLSIVFGSFGGLVTAVLTQKVVNKRGLFSYFVTHNKIGSSTQDSVLGDVSVTWNGNNVEHLYFSTIKLKNESLNDYENVVIKAYTSDTMLLSESTQIEDTPDILSWTESYRNRLYVPEGEVVSEAQLNIYHGQREYVIPVFNRGQQITLTYINSAKTPQMPNIWLSTTIKGVKLKFQVPHNQILGVSQPRAGLIGSLLGFVLLLPLVTYVSNAWLIAILAISYGLVAQLPGVLVIKSVRKLRELVGG
;
A
#
# COMPACT_ATOMS: atom_id res chain seq x y z
N MET A 1 47.58 15.51 28.02
CA MET A 1 47.27 14.86 26.74
C MET A 1 45.80 15.10 26.49
N GLU A 2 45.52 16.13 25.71
CA GLU A 2 44.19 16.70 25.58
C GLU A 2 43.30 15.82 24.69
N LEU A 3 42.02 15.68 25.05
CA LEU A 3 40.99 14.97 24.27
C LEU A 3 40.98 15.35 22.77
N ILE A 4 41.45 16.55 22.45
CA ILE A 4 41.56 17.12 21.10
C ILE A 4 42.63 16.41 20.25
N GLU A 5 43.73 15.93 20.83
CA GLU A 5 44.75 15.16 20.09
C GLU A 5 44.27 13.75 19.72
N LEU A 6 43.38 13.17 20.53
CA LEU A 6 42.76 11.88 20.27
C LEU A 6 41.81 11.93 19.06
N PHE A 7 41.19 13.08 18.79
CA PHE A 7 40.34 13.30 17.61
C PHE A 7 41.12 13.60 16.31
N LYS A 8 42.42 13.94 16.38
CA LYS A 8 43.26 14.17 15.19
C LYS A 8 43.77 12.88 14.54
N SER A 9 43.62 11.75 15.20
CA SER A 9 43.90 10.45 14.60
C SER A 9 42.77 10.11 13.63
N GLU A 10 43.03 10.21 12.32
CA GLU A 10 42.13 9.76 11.25
C GLU A 10 41.63 8.31 11.49
N TYR A 11 42.43 7.48 12.15
CA TYR A 11 42.05 6.13 12.53
C TYR A 11 40.99 6.08 13.64
N LEU A 12 41.05 6.97 14.64
CA LEU A 12 40.07 7.04 15.71
C LEU A 12 38.72 7.54 15.21
N SER A 13 38.68 8.49 14.27
CA SER A 13 37.43 8.96 13.67
C SER A 13 36.79 7.87 12.79
N ILE A 14 37.58 7.09 12.05
CA ILE A 14 37.09 5.94 11.28
C ILE A 14 36.56 4.86 12.21
N VAL A 15 37.26 4.51 13.29
CA VAL A 15 36.83 3.45 14.21
C VAL A 15 35.57 3.85 14.98
N PHE A 16 35.52 5.07 15.54
CA PHE A 16 34.33 5.57 16.23
C PHE A 16 33.15 5.84 15.30
N GLY A 17 33.41 6.33 14.08
CA GLY A 17 32.38 6.47 13.05
C GLY A 17 31.79 5.13 12.63
N SER A 18 32.65 4.11 12.45
CA SER A 18 32.22 2.74 12.11
C SER A 18 31.42 2.10 13.24
N PHE A 19 31.91 2.21 14.49
CA PHE A 19 31.24 1.63 15.66
C PHE A 19 29.93 2.35 15.97
N GLY A 20 29.92 3.69 15.90
CA GLY A 20 28.72 4.51 16.05
C GLY A 20 27.68 4.20 14.97
N GLY A 21 28.11 4.03 13.72
CA GLY A 21 27.25 3.58 12.62
C GLY A 21 26.63 2.21 12.89
N LEU A 22 27.43 1.26 13.40
CA LEU A 22 26.98 -0.10 13.71
C LEU A 22 25.97 -0.12 14.87
N VAL A 23 26.25 0.60 15.96
CA VAL A 23 25.31 0.74 17.09
C VAL A 23 24.01 1.41 16.64
N THR A 24 24.10 2.48 15.85
CA THR A 24 22.93 3.20 15.33
C THR A 24 22.11 2.31 14.40
N ALA A 25 22.77 1.51 13.54
CA ALA A 25 22.11 0.55 12.67
C ALA A 25 21.37 -0.53 13.46
N VAL A 26 22.02 -1.13 14.48
CA VAL A 26 21.40 -2.15 15.33
C VAL A 26 20.21 -1.60 16.11
N LEU A 27 20.32 -0.40 16.67
CA LEU A 27 19.23 0.25 17.39
C LEU A 27 18.07 0.61 16.44
N THR A 28 18.38 1.18 15.27
CA THR A 28 17.39 1.50 14.24
C THR A 28 16.65 0.25 13.80
N GLN A 29 17.37 -0.85 13.56
CA GLN A 29 16.79 -2.12 13.14
C GLN A 29 15.91 -2.74 14.24
N LYS A 30 16.33 -2.70 15.51
CA LYS A 30 15.48 -3.14 16.64
C LYS A 30 14.20 -2.31 16.77
N VAL A 31 14.27 -1.00 16.57
CA VAL A 31 13.11 -0.11 16.66
C VAL A 31 12.16 -0.31 15.47
N VAL A 32 12.69 -0.46 14.27
CA VAL A 32 11.92 -0.72 13.04
C VAL A 32 11.25 -2.10 13.10
N ASN A 33 11.95 -3.13 13.58
CA ASN A 33 11.42 -4.50 13.68
C ASN A 33 10.31 -4.65 14.73
N LYS A 34 10.23 -3.73 15.71
CA LYS A 34 9.22 -3.77 16.77
C LYS A 34 7.84 -3.31 16.31
N ARG A 35 7.74 -2.61 15.17
CA ARG A 35 6.47 -2.09 14.65
C ARG A 35 6.10 -2.82 13.38
N GLY A 36 5.11 -3.71 13.49
CA GLY A 36 4.46 -4.27 12.32
C GLY A 36 3.80 -3.16 11.51
N LEU A 37 3.96 -3.21 10.19
CA LEU A 37 3.30 -2.29 9.27
C LEU A 37 2.53 -3.11 8.26
N PHE A 38 1.22 -2.96 8.29
CA PHE A 38 0.36 -3.37 7.19
C PHE A 38 0.03 -2.14 6.38
N SER A 39 0.15 -2.23 5.07
CA SER A 39 -0.32 -1.19 4.17
C SER A 39 -1.54 -1.69 3.42
N TYR A 40 -2.48 -0.80 3.16
CA TYR A 40 -3.54 -1.10 2.23
C TYR A 40 -3.86 0.09 1.35
N PHE A 41 -4.36 -0.18 0.16
CA PHE A 41 -4.94 0.83 -0.70
C PHE A 41 -6.22 0.31 -1.31
N VAL A 42 -7.06 1.24 -1.76
CA VAL A 42 -8.36 0.93 -2.34
C VAL A 42 -8.44 1.57 -3.72
N THR A 43 -8.89 0.80 -4.70
CA THR A 43 -9.24 1.27 -6.03
C THR A 43 -10.72 1.05 -6.26
N HIS A 44 -11.39 2.06 -6.81
CA HIS A 44 -12.82 1.99 -7.11
C HIS A 44 -13.01 2.19 -8.62
N ASN A 45 -13.69 1.23 -9.26
CA ASN A 45 -14.05 1.27 -10.67
C ASN A 45 -15.57 1.37 -10.77
N LYS A 46 -16.08 2.46 -11.35
CA LYS A 46 -17.53 2.61 -11.58
C LYS A 46 -17.96 1.66 -12.68
N ILE A 47 -18.97 0.84 -12.41
CA ILE A 47 -19.54 -0.11 -13.38
C ILE A 47 -20.66 0.56 -14.16
N GLY A 48 -21.57 1.22 -13.44
CA GLY A 48 -22.76 1.82 -14.03
C GLY A 48 -23.45 2.76 -13.06
N SER A 49 -24.33 3.59 -13.62
CA SER A 49 -25.22 4.45 -12.86
C SER A 49 -26.62 4.26 -13.41
N SER A 50 -27.61 4.11 -12.53
CA SER A 50 -28.99 4.23 -12.95
C SER A 50 -29.31 5.71 -13.11
N THR A 51 -29.85 6.08 -14.27
CA THR A 51 -30.19 7.47 -14.62
C THR A 51 -31.48 7.46 -15.40
N GLN A 52 -32.41 8.34 -15.01
CA GLN A 52 -33.60 8.63 -15.81
C GLN A 52 -33.33 9.92 -16.59
N ASP A 53 -33.21 9.80 -17.90
CA ASP A 53 -33.04 10.94 -18.80
C ASP A 53 -34.28 11.06 -19.68
N SER A 54 -34.97 12.19 -19.59
CA SER A 54 -36.20 12.44 -20.34
C SER A 54 -35.99 12.53 -21.86
N VAL A 55 -34.75 12.73 -22.30
CA VAL A 55 -34.37 12.85 -23.72
C VAL A 55 -33.72 11.56 -24.23
N LEU A 56 -32.84 10.94 -23.43
CA LEU A 56 -32.04 9.77 -23.85
C LEU A 56 -32.61 8.42 -23.39
N GLY A 57 -33.64 8.43 -22.55
CA GLY A 57 -34.28 7.24 -22.00
C GLY A 57 -33.68 6.78 -20.67
N ASP A 58 -34.34 5.78 -20.07
CA ASP A 58 -34.01 5.29 -18.74
C ASP A 58 -32.97 4.17 -18.79
N VAL A 59 -31.87 4.36 -18.08
CA VAL A 59 -30.87 3.32 -17.83
C VAL A 59 -31.02 2.86 -16.38
N SER A 60 -31.26 1.57 -16.18
CA SER A 60 -31.33 0.97 -14.84
C SER A 60 -30.27 -0.13 -14.68
N VAL A 61 -29.56 -0.07 -13.57
CA VAL A 61 -28.59 -1.07 -13.14
C VAL A 61 -29.24 -1.82 -11.98
N THR A 62 -29.45 -3.12 -12.13
CA THR A 62 -30.09 -3.93 -11.09
C THR A 62 -29.09 -4.88 -10.43
N TRP A 63 -29.27 -5.09 -9.13
CA TRP A 63 -28.58 -6.12 -8.37
C TRP A 63 -29.62 -6.98 -7.65
N ASN A 64 -29.62 -8.27 -7.97
CA ASN A 64 -30.62 -9.22 -7.47
C ASN A 64 -32.07 -8.73 -7.70
N GLY A 65 -32.33 -8.15 -8.88
CA GLY A 65 -33.64 -7.59 -9.25
C GLY A 65 -33.98 -6.21 -8.67
N ASN A 66 -33.18 -5.69 -7.74
CA ASN A 66 -33.40 -4.36 -7.15
C ASN A 66 -32.62 -3.29 -7.91
N ASN A 67 -33.22 -2.13 -8.13
CA ASN A 67 -32.54 -1.01 -8.79
C ASN A 67 -31.46 -0.41 -7.88
N VAL A 68 -30.29 -0.12 -8.45
CA VAL A 68 -29.11 0.38 -7.75
C VAL A 68 -28.60 1.64 -8.44
N GLU A 69 -28.45 2.73 -7.70
CA GLU A 69 -28.12 4.03 -8.30
C GLU A 69 -26.68 4.11 -8.81
N HIS A 70 -25.71 3.69 -8.00
CA HIS A 70 -24.28 3.86 -8.31
C HIS A 70 -23.48 2.61 -7.98
N LEU A 71 -23.26 1.76 -8.98
CA LEU A 71 -22.60 0.47 -8.81
C LEU A 71 -21.08 0.57 -9.07
N TYR A 72 -20.28 0.05 -8.14
CA TYR A 72 -18.81 0.03 -8.23
C TYR A 72 -18.22 -1.35 -7.95
N PHE A 73 -17.08 -1.62 -8.59
CA PHE A 73 -16.10 -2.61 -8.13
C PHE A 73 -15.05 -1.91 -7.29
N SER A 74 -14.95 -2.29 -6.02
CA SER A 74 -13.91 -1.77 -5.13
C SER A 74 -12.93 -2.86 -4.76
N THR A 75 -11.66 -2.66 -5.12
CA THR A 75 -10.59 -3.61 -4.84
C THR A 75 -9.68 -3.04 -3.78
N ILE A 76 -9.57 -3.75 -2.66
CA ILE A 76 -8.68 -3.44 -1.55
C ILE A 76 -7.49 -4.39 -1.64
N LYS A 77 -6.29 -3.83 -1.66
CA LYS A 77 -5.05 -4.61 -1.59
C LYS A 77 -4.39 -4.35 -0.26
N LEU A 78 -4.28 -5.38 0.56
CA LEU A 78 -3.65 -5.38 1.88
C LEU A 78 -2.32 -6.12 1.81
N LYS A 79 -1.24 -5.52 2.29
CA LYS A 79 0.11 -6.08 2.24
C LYS A 79 0.78 -6.07 3.61
N ASN A 80 1.45 -7.16 3.96
CA ASN A 80 2.37 -7.21 5.09
C ASN A 80 3.71 -6.58 4.67
N GLU A 81 3.95 -5.32 5.06
CA GLU A 81 5.22 -4.63 4.82
C GLU A 81 6.24 -4.86 5.94
N SER A 82 5.86 -5.59 6.99
CA SER A 82 6.76 -5.86 8.10
C SER A 82 7.72 -7.00 7.79
N LEU A 83 8.78 -7.14 8.60
CA LEU A 83 9.74 -8.24 8.48
C LEU A 83 9.31 -9.52 9.21
N ASN A 84 8.18 -9.48 9.92
CA ASN A 84 7.65 -10.59 10.69
C ASN A 84 6.41 -11.19 10.01
N ASP A 85 6.25 -12.49 10.20
CA ASP A 85 5.01 -13.20 9.88
C ASP A 85 4.02 -13.03 11.04
N TYR A 86 2.74 -12.98 10.73
CA TYR A 86 1.68 -12.92 11.75
C TYR A 86 0.70 -14.06 11.56
N GLU A 87 0.19 -14.56 12.67
CA GLU A 87 -0.85 -15.58 12.66
C GLU A 87 -2.17 -15.00 13.17
N ASN A 88 -3.27 -15.59 12.72
CA ASN A 88 -4.63 -15.27 13.18
C ASN A 88 -4.96 -13.78 13.09
N VAL A 89 -4.62 -13.16 11.96
CA VAL A 89 -4.87 -11.73 11.75
C VAL A 89 -6.34 -11.50 11.44
N VAL A 90 -7.01 -10.75 12.30
CA VAL A 90 -8.38 -10.28 12.02
C VAL A 90 -8.33 -8.94 11.31
N ILE A 91 -8.96 -8.89 10.14
CA ILE A 91 -9.15 -7.67 9.34
C ILE A 91 -10.64 -7.38 9.24
N LYS A 92 -11.02 -6.13 9.49
CA LYS A 92 -12.39 -5.66 9.33
C LYS A 92 -12.46 -4.63 8.23
N ALA A 93 -13.22 -4.91 7.18
CA ALA A 93 -13.61 -3.91 6.19
C ALA A 93 -14.91 -3.25 6.64
N TYR A 94 -14.99 -1.92 6.56
CA TYR A 94 -16.19 -1.20 6.96
C TYR A 94 -16.41 0.05 6.10
N THR A 95 -17.65 0.49 6.05
CA THR A 95 -18.10 1.67 5.31
C THR A 95 -19.26 2.35 6.03
N SER A 96 -19.46 3.64 5.78
CA SER A 96 -20.58 4.43 6.29
C SER A 96 -21.52 4.93 5.19
N ASP A 97 -21.02 5.06 3.97
CA ASP A 97 -21.67 5.75 2.84
C ASP A 97 -21.92 4.86 1.61
N THR A 98 -21.44 3.63 1.62
CA THR A 98 -21.72 2.63 0.59
C THR A 98 -22.31 1.36 1.19
N MET A 99 -23.01 0.58 0.36
CA MET A 99 -23.55 -0.73 0.72
C MET A 99 -22.69 -1.80 0.06
N LEU A 100 -22.04 -2.64 0.86
CA LEU A 100 -21.32 -3.82 0.39
C LEU A 100 -22.34 -4.89 -0.02
N LEU A 101 -22.37 -5.26 -1.31
CA LEU A 101 -23.37 -6.17 -1.86
C LEU A 101 -22.84 -7.61 -1.91
N SER A 102 -21.67 -7.79 -2.52
CA SER A 102 -20.97 -9.07 -2.61
C SER A 102 -19.47 -8.88 -2.48
N GLU A 103 -18.77 -9.99 -2.30
CA GLU A 103 -17.33 -10.01 -2.08
C GLU A 103 -16.66 -11.17 -2.80
N SER A 104 -15.37 -11.00 -3.05
CA SER A 104 -14.42 -12.03 -3.43
C SER A 104 -13.13 -11.74 -2.69
N THR A 105 -12.50 -12.79 -2.14
CA THR A 105 -11.25 -12.65 -1.39
C THR A 105 -10.22 -13.61 -1.96
N GLN A 106 -8.97 -13.17 -1.98
CA GLN A 106 -7.86 -13.95 -2.49
C GLN A 106 -6.58 -13.61 -1.72
N ILE A 107 -5.84 -14.64 -1.31
CA ILE A 107 -4.45 -14.50 -0.89
C ILE A 107 -3.59 -14.63 -2.15
N GLU A 108 -2.86 -13.57 -2.53
CA GLU A 108 -2.05 -13.59 -3.75
C GLU A 108 -0.99 -14.71 -3.71
N ASP A 109 -0.71 -15.27 -4.88
CA ASP A 109 0.21 -16.40 -5.08
C ASP A 109 -0.21 -17.72 -4.40
N THR A 110 -1.47 -17.82 -3.95
CA THR A 110 -2.05 -19.04 -3.38
C THR A 110 -3.47 -19.27 -3.94
N PRO A 111 -4.00 -20.51 -3.90
CA PRO A 111 -5.40 -20.78 -4.23
C PRO A 111 -6.36 -20.45 -3.08
N ASP A 112 -5.84 -19.99 -1.93
CA ASP A 112 -6.62 -19.83 -0.71
C ASP A 112 -7.46 -18.54 -0.72
N ILE A 113 -8.67 -18.67 -0.16
CA ILE A 113 -9.60 -17.56 0.08
C ILE A 113 -9.65 -17.24 1.57
N LEU A 114 -10.02 -16.01 1.90
CA LEU A 114 -10.22 -15.62 3.29
C LEU A 114 -11.59 -16.07 3.79
N SER A 115 -11.58 -16.70 4.96
CA SER A 115 -12.81 -17.06 5.67
C SER A 115 -13.28 -15.92 6.57
N TRP A 116 -14.59 -15.79 6.75
CA TRP A 116 -15.14 -14.92 7.78
C TRP A 116 -14.71 -15.36 9.17
N THR A 117 -14.57 -14.39 10.08
CA THR A 117 -14.43 -14.70 11.51
C THR A 117 -15.68 -15.42 12.03
N GLU A 118 -15.50 -16.30 12.99
CA GLU A 118 -16.61 -16.99 13.66
C GLU A 118 -17.57 -15.99 14.31
N SER A 119 -17.04 -14.94 14.94
CA SER A 119 -17.84 -13.85 15.54
C SER A 119 -18.69 -13.10 14.53
N TYR A 120 -18.24 -12.96 13.28
CA TYR A 120 -19.02 -12.34 12.22
C TYR A 120 -20.10 -13.29 11.69
N ARG A 121 -19.72 -14.55 11.43
CA ARG A 121 -20.64 -15.60 10.99
C ARG A 121 -21.80 -15.78 11.97
N ASN A 122 -21.51 -15.82 13.28
CA ASN A 122 -22.53 -15.99 14.31
C ASN A 122 -23.50 -14.80 14.37
N ARG A 123 -23.02 -13.57 14.08
CA ARG A 123 -23.90 -12.39 14.01
C ARG A 123 -24.82 -12.39 12.79
N LEU A 124 -24.39 -13.02 11.69
CA LEU A 124 -25.17 -13.14 10.46
C LEU A 124 -25.99 -14.43 10.35
N TYR A 125 -25.89 -15.33 11.33
CA TYR A 125 -26.62 -16.58 11.30
C TYR A 125 -28.14 -16.33 11.36
N VAL A 126 -28.86 -16.91 10.41
CA VAL A 126 -30.33 -16.87 10.35
C VAL A 126 -30.82 -18.32 10.44
N PRO A 127 -31.60 -18.66 11.49
CA PRO A 127 -32.21 -19.99 11.60
C PRO A 127 -33.10 -20.33 10.40
N GLU A 128 -33.25 -21.61 10.12
CA GLU A 128 -34.13 -22.07 9.03
C GLU A 128 -35.58 -21.61 9.26
N GLY A 129 -36.18 -21.00 8.25
CA GLY A 129 -37.56 -20.49 8.29
C GLY A 129 -37.72 -19.08 8.87
N GLU A 130 -36.65 -18.47 9.41
CA GLU A 130 -36.66 -17.07 9.84
C GLU A 130 -36.30 -16.11 8.71
N VAL A 131 -36.77 -14.85 8.83
CA VAL A 131 -36.46 -13.78 7.89
C VAL A 131 -35.25 -12.99 8.42
N VAL A 132 -34.36 -12.59 7.51
CA VAL A 132 -33.18 -11.78 7.85
C VAL A 132 -33.61 -10.48 8.55
N SER A 133 -33.05 -10.22 9.73
CA SER A 133 -33.33 -8.98 10.47
C SER A 133 -32.64 -7.77 9.83
N GLU A 134 -33.21 -6.58 10.03
CA GLU A 134 -32.60 -5.33 9.53
C GLU A 134 -31.21 -5.08 10.13
N ALA A 135 -31.00 -5.46 11.40
CA ALA A 135 -29.69 -5.37 12.04
C ALA A 135 -28.64 -6.24 11.33
N GLN A 136 -29.02 -7.46 10.92
CA GLN A 136 -28.14 -8.36 10.16
C GLN A 136 -27.86 -7.81 8.77
N LEU A 137 -28.86 -7.26 8.07
CA LEU A 137 -28.66 -6.60 6.79
C LEU A 137 -27.73 -5.40 6.91
N ASN A 138 -27.87 -4.59 7.95
CA ASN A 138 -26.99 -3.45 8.20
C ASN A 138 -25.54 -3.89 8.48
N ILE A 139 -25.35 -4.99 9.23
CA ILE A 139 -24.03 -5.61 9.42
C ILE A 139 -23.49 -6.12 8.07
N TYR A 140 -24.31 -6.82 7.29
CA TYR A 140 -23.97 -7.35 5.98
C TYR A 140 -23.82 -6.26 4.90
N HIS A 141 -24.30 -5.04 5.06
CA HIS A 141 -24.04 -3.99 4.07
C HIS A 141 -22.97 -3.00 4.53
N GLY A 142 -22.72 -2.89 5.83
CA GLY A 142 -21.78 -1.93 6.40
C GLY A 142 -20.40 -2.48 6.75
N GLN A 143 -20.26 -3.78 7.04
CA GLN A 143 -19.00 -4.34 7.54
C GLN A 143 -18.76 -5.80 7.16
N ARG A 144 -17.49 -6.19 7.03
CA ARG A 144 -17.01 -7.58 6.86
C ARG A 144 -15.84 -7.83 7.77
N GLU A 145 -15.76 -9.03 8.36
CA GLU A 145 -14.62 -9.43 9.17
C GLU A 145 -14.05 -10.75 8.65
N TYR A 146 -12.74 -10.77 8.40
CA TYR A 146 -12.02 -11.92 7.91
C TYR A 146 -10.92 -12.33 8.87
N VAL A 147 -10.62 -13.62 8.89
CA VAL A 147 -9.43 -14.17 9.54
C VAL A 147 -8.40 -14.57 8.49
N ILE A 148 -7.17 -14.11 8.66
CA ILE A 148 -6.00 -14.53 7.89
C ILE A 148 -5.22 -15.49 8.79
N PRO A 149 -5.21 -16.81 8.49
CA PRO A 149 -4.55 -17.78 9.35
C PRO A 149 -3.06 -17.50 9.51
N VAL A 150 -2.38 -17.24 8.40
CA VAL A 150 -0.96 -16.87 8.34
C VAL A 150 -0.81 -15.73 7.34
N PHE A 151 -0.17 -14.64 7.76
CA PHE A 151 0.12 -13.49 6.93
C PHE A 151 1.63 -13.26 6.82
N ASN A 152 2.23 -13.89 5.82
CA ASN A 152 3.67 -13.94 5.64
C ASN A 152 4.25 -12.57 5.24
N ARG A 153 5.55 -12.37 5.50
CA ARG A 153 6.31 -11.19 5.07
C ARG A 153 6.15 -10.97 3.57
N GLY A 154 5.76 -9.75 3.20
CA GLY A 154 5.60 -9.35 1.80
C GLY A 154 4.35 -9.90 1.11
N GLN A 155 3.61 -10.81 1.74
CA GLN A 155 2.38 -11.37 1.20
C GLN A 155 1.33 -10.29 1.03
N GLN A 156 0.51 -10.45 -0.01
CA GLN A 156 -0.56 -9.54 -0.36
C GLN A 156 -1.88 -10.29 -0.43
N ILE A 157 -2.94 -9.59 -0.02
CA ILE A 157 -4.31 -10.08 -0.01
C ILE A 157 -5.14 -9.09 -0.80
N THR A 158 -5.98 -9.61 -1.67
CA THR A 158 -6.93 -8.83 -2.45
C THR A 158 -8.34 -9.12 -1.97
N LEU A 159 -9.07 -8.08 -1.59
CA LEU A 159 -10.50 -8.11 -1.27
C LEU A 159 -11.23 -7.29 -2.34
N THR A 160 -12.12 -7.92 -3.10
CA THR A 160 -12.92 -7.24 -4.12
C THR A 160 -14.37 -7.22 -3.68
N TYR A 161 -14.98 -6.04 -3.69
CA TYR A 161 -16.39 -5.84 -3.38
C TYR A 161 -17.14 -5.33 -4.59
N ILE A 162 -18.34 -5.87 -4.80
CA ILE A 162 -19.39 -5.15 -5.51
C ILE A 162 -20.09 -4.30 -4.45
N ASN A 163 -20.23 -3.01 -4.70
CA ASN A 163 -20.93 -2.12 -3.79
C ASN A 163 -21.75 -1.05 -4.51
N SER A 164 -22.69 -0.49 -3.75
CA SER A 164 -23.53 0.61 -4.17
C SER A 164 -23.29 1.84 -3.30
N ALA A 165 -22.76 2.91 -3.89
CA ALA A 165 -22.64 4.18 -3.18
C ALA A 165 -24.04 4.78 -2.96
N LYS A 166 -24.30 5.32 -1.76
CA LYS A 166 -25.56 6.03 -1.44
C LYS A 166 -25.61 7.44 -1.99
N THR A 167 -24.47 7.94 -2.48
CA THR A 167 -24.31 9.29 -3.02
C THR A 167 -23.51 9.18 -4.33
N PRO A 168 -23.53 10.21 -5.20
CA PRO A 168 -22.73 10.21 -6.43
C PRO A 168 -21.21 10.31 -6.19
N GLN A 169 -20.78 10.45 -4.94
CA GLN A 169 -19.37 10.48 -4.57
C GLN A 169 -18.74 9.08 -4.66
N MET A 170 -17.41 9.05 -4.80
CA MET A 170 -16.66 7.80 -4.78
C MET A 170 -16.88 7.09 -3.42
N PRO A 171 -17.15 5.77 -3.41
CA PRO A 171 -17.45 5.06 -2.17
C PRO A 171 -16.25 5.04 -1.22
N ASN A 172 -16.50 5.16 0.08
CA ASN A 172 -15.45 5.06 1.08
C ASN A 172 -15.48 3.68 1.75
N ILE A 173 -14.40 2.91 1.60
CA ILE A 173 -14.21 1.63 2.29
C ILE A 173 -12.88 1.67 3.03
N TRP A 174 -12.93 1.38 4.33
CA TRP A 174 -11.76 1.38 5.19
C TRP A 174 -11.47 -0.03 5.70
N LEU A 175 -10.20 -0.25 6.03
CA LEU A 175 -9.77 -1.45 6.74
C LEU A 175 -9.35 -1.08 8.16
N SER A 176 -9.61 -1.97 9.10
CA SER A 176 -9.04 -1.96 10.44
C SER A 176 -8.51 -3.34 10.83
N THR A 177 -7.53 -3.37 11.72
CA THR A 177 -6.95 -4.61 12.26
C THR A 177 -6.80 -4.49 13.77
N THR A 178 -6.88 -5.63 14.47
CA THR A 178 -6.87 -5.70 15.95
C THR A 178 -5.61 -6.36 16.51
N ILE A 179 -4.49 -6.34 15.77
CA ILE A 179 -3.21 -6.91 16.24
C ILE A 179 -2.41 -5.90 17.06
N LYS A 180 -1.90 -6.36 18.20
CA LYS A 180 -0.98 -5.60 19.05
C LYS A 180 0.35 -5.33 18.32
N GLY A 181 0.76 -4.06 18.29
CA GLY A 181 2.06 -3.67 17.74
C GLY A 181 2.10 -3.57 16.21
N VAL A 182 0.97 -3.77 15.53
CA VAL A 182 0.84 -3.56 14.08
C VAL A 182 0.08 -2.27 13.82
N LYS A 183 0.63 -1.43 12.94
CA LYS A 183 -0.06 -0.26 12.41
C LYS A 183 -0.57 -0.58 11.02
N LEU A 184 -1.86 -0.35 10.78
CA LEU A 184 -2.45 -0.37 9.46
C LEU A 184 -2.38 1.04 8.85
N LYS A 185 -1.82 1.16 7.66
CA LYS A 185 -1.61 2.42 6.96
C LYS A 185 -2.31 2.41 5.61
N PHE A 186 -3.28 3.31 5.46
CA PHE A 186 -3.83 3.62 4.14
C PHE A 186 -2.75 4.28 3.27
N GLN A 187 -2.60 3.79 2.04
CA GLN A 187 -1.76 4.37 1.02
C GLN A 187 -2.64 4.76 -0.18
N VAL A 188 -2.46 5.98 -0.67
CA VAL A 188 -3.07 6.38 -1.94
C VAL A 188 -2.34 5.62 -3.06
N PRO A 189 -3.02 5.14 -4.11
CA PRO A 189 -2.34 4.60 -5.27
C PRO A 189 -1.37 5.64 -5.83
N HIS A 190 -0.09 5.32 -5.88
CA HIS A 190 0.91 6.16 -6.53
C HIS A 190 1.23 5.57 -7.88
N ASN A 191 1.41 6.40 -8.90
CA ASN A 191 1.99 5.95 -10.16
C ASN A 191 3.36 5.33 -9.88
N GLN A 192 3.54 4.11 -10.40
CA GLN A 192 4.77 3.35 -10.23
C GLN A 192 5.44 3.19 -11.58
N ILE A 193 6.77 3.30 -11.59
CA ILE A 193 7.61 2.92 -12.73
C ILE A 193 8.44 1.74 -12.26
N LEU A 194 8.28 0.60 -12.95
CA LEU A 194 8.98 -0.65 -12.63
C LEU A 194 8.83 -1.08 -11.15
N GLY A 195 7.67 -0.85 -10.53
CA GLY A 195 7.40 -1.21 -9.12
C GLY A 195 7.94 -0.23 -8.07
N VAL A 196 8.33 0.97 -8.48
CA VAL A 196 8.81 2.05 -7.60
C VAL A 196 7.97 3.30 -7.80
N SER A 197 7.59 3.96 -6.71
CA SER A 197 6.85 5.23 -6.73
C SER A 197 7.58 6.28 -7.59
N GLN A 198 6.89 6.82 -8.60
CA GLN A 198 7.44 7.76 -9.57
C GLN A 198 8.02 9.03 -8.93
N PRO A 199 7.37 9.68 -7.94
CA PRO A 199 7.98 10.81 -7.22
C PRO A 199 9.31 10.46 -6.53
N ARG A 200 9.41 9.27 -5.92
CA ARG A 200 10.65 8.82 -5.26
C ARG A 200 11.75 8.51 -6.26
N ALA A 201 11.40 7.81 -7.35
CA ALA A 201 12.35 7.53 -8.43
C ALA A 201 12.86 8.81 -9.08
N GLY A 202 11.96 9.78 -9.33
CA GLY A 202 12.31 11.10 -9.84
C GLY A 202 13.25 11.85 -8.91
N LEU A 203 12.96 11.91 -7.60
CA LEU A 203 13.81 12.61 -6.63
C LEU A 203 15.23 12.02 -6.58
N ILE A 204 15.36 10.71 -6.43
CA ILE A 204 16.67 10.05 -6.35
C ILE A 204 17.40 10.16 -7.70
N GLY A 205 16.69 9.99 -8.80
CA GLY A 205 17.19 10.17 -10.15
C GLY A 205 17.75 11.56 -10.41
N SER A 206 17.03 12.61 -10.01
CA SER A 206 17.47 14.00 -10.12
C SER A 206 18.68 14.29 -9.24
N LEU A 207 18.74 13.72 -8.03
CA LEU A 207 19.89 13.88 -7.13
C LEU A 207 21.16 13.23 -7.72
N LEU A 208 21.04 12.03 -8.28
CA LEU A 208 22.14 11.40 -9.03
C LEU A 208 22.54 12.22 -10.24
N GLY A 209 21.57 12.77 -10.97
CA GLY A 209 21.81 13.63 -12.11
C GLY A 209 22.62 14.86 -11.74
N PHE A 210 22.27 15.50 -10.64
CA PHE A 210 23.00 16.67 -10.13
C PHE A 210 24.46 16.33 -9.81
N VAL A 211 24.69 15.20 -9.12
CA VAL A 211 26.05 14.72 -8.80
C VAL A 211 26.85 14.38 -10.07
N LEU A 212 26.21 13.80 -11.10
CA LEU A 212 26.86 13.43 -12.36
C LEU A 212 27.11 14.64 -13.29
N LEU A 213 26.24 15.65 -13.28
CA LEU A 213 26.37 16.83 -14.13
C LEU A 213 27.43 17.82 -13.61
N LEU A 214 27.68 17.87 -12.29
CA LEU A 214 28.72 18.72 -11.70
C LEU A 214 30.11 18.54 -12.34
N PRO A 215 30.69 17.33 -12.42
CA PRO A 215 31.98 17.14 -13.09
C PRO A 215 31.88 17.44 -14.59
N LEU A 216 30.74 17.15 -15.23
CA LEU A 216 30.54 17.41 -16.65
C LEU A 216 30.69 18.89 -17.00
N VAL A 217 30.18 19.79 -16.14
CA VAL A 217 30.37 21.24 -16.25
C VAL A 217 31.84 21.64 -16.10
N THR A 218 32.62 20.93 -15.28
CA THR A 218 34.04 21.25 -15.08
C THR A 218 34.95 20.75 -16.21
N TYR A 219 34.60 19.64 -16.87
CA TYR A 219 35.46 18.99 -17.87
C TYR A 219 35.06 19.29 -19.32
N VAL A 220 33.83 19.73 -19.59
CA VAL A 220 33.33 19.99 -20.93
C VAL A 220 33.16 21.47 -21.15
N SER A 221 33.89 22.07 -22.10
CA SER A 221 33.79 23.50 -22.38
C SER A 221 32.58 23.89 -23.25
N ASN A 222 31.97 22.92 -23.95
CA ASN A 222 30.86 23.18 -24.85
C ASN A 222 29.51 23.21 -24.11
N ALA A 223 28.98 24.42 -23.90
CA ALA A 223 27.71 24.64 -23.20
C ALA A 223 26.50 23.95 -23.86
N TRP A 224 26.45 23.87 -25.19
CA TRP A 224 25.34 23.21 -25.91
C TRP A 224 25.34 21.71 -25.65
N LEU A 225 26.51 21.09 -25.62
CA LEU A 225 26.63 19.66 -25.30
C LEU A 225 26.16 19.38 -23.88
N ILE A 226 26.55 20.22 -22.91
CA ILE A 226 26.08 20.11 -21.51
C ILE A 226 24.55 20.23 -21.46
N ALA A 227 23.97 21.23 -22.14
CA ALA A 227 22.53 21.47 -22.14
C ALA A 227 21.76 20.27 -22.72
N ILE A 228 22.20 19.73 -23.86
CA ILE A 228 21.57 18.56 -24.49
C ILE A 228 21.65 17.34 -23.57
N LEU A 229 22.81 17.10 -22.95
CA LEU A 229 22.98 15.98 -22.02
C LEU A 229 22.13 16.14 -20.75
N ALA A 230 22.03 17.36 -20.21
CA ALA A 230 21.21 17.64 -19.04
C ALA A 230 19.70 17.45 -19.33
N ILE A 231 19.21 17.94 -20.47
CA ILE A 231 17.82 17.74 -20.91
C ILE A 231 17.54 16.26 -21.13
N SER A 232 18.44 15.57 -21.85
CA SER A 232 18.31 14.13 -22.13
C SER A 232 18.27 13.32 -20.83
N TYR A 233 19.14 13.65 -19.87
CA TYR A 233 19.12 13.02 -18.55
C TYR A 233 17.82 13.32 -17.80
N GLY A 234 17.36 14.57 -17.79
CA GLY A 234 16.12 14.97 -17.12
C GLY A 234 14.90 14.17 -17.58
N LEU A 235 14.80 13.89 -18.89
CA LEU A 235 13.74 13.07 -19.46
C LEU A 235 13.76 11.62 -18.96
N VAL A 236 14.95 11.07 -18.70
CA VAL A 236 15.11 9.67 -18.27
C VAL A 236 15.48 9.51 -16.80
N ALA A 237 15.54 10.60 -16.02
CA ALA A 237 16.08 10.62 -14.65
C ALA A 237 15.39 9.61 -13.72
N GLN A 238 14.14 9.29 -13.98
CA GLN A 238 13.40 8.30 -13.20
C GLN A 238 14.03 6.89 -13.29
N LEU A 239 14.61 6.50 -14.43
CA LEU A 239 15.22 5.17 -14.64
C LEU A 239 16.42 4.89 -13.72
N PRO A 240 17.48 5.73 -13.64
CA PRO A 240 18.57 5.51 -12.69
C PRO A 240 18.09 5.56 -11.24
N GLY A 241 17.09 6.41 -10.92
CA GLY A 241 16.48 6.43 -9.60
C GLY A 241 15.81 5.11 -9.22
N VAL A 242 15.06 4.50 -10.15
CA VAL A 242 14.50 3.15 -9.97
C VAL A 242 15.59 2.12 -9.71
N LEU A 243 16.67 2.14 -10.51
CA LEU A 243 17.77 1.18 -10.38
C LEU A 243 18.41 1.26 -9.00
N VAL A 244 18.71 2.47 -8.51
CA VAL A 244 19.28 2.66 -7.16
C VAL A 244 18.33 2.16 -6.08
N ILE A 245 17.04 2.50 -6.15
CA ILE A 245 16.06 2.03 -5.16
C ILE A 245 15.96 0.50 -5.15
N LYS A 246 15.90 -0.13 -6.32
CA LYS A 246 15.85 -1.59 -6.43
C LYS A 246 17.11 -2.25 -5.89
N SER A 247 18.29 -1.74 -6.22
CA SER A 247 19.56 -2.24 -5.68
C SER A 247 19.61 -2.15 -4.17
N VAL A 248 19.19 -1.03 -3.58
CA VAL A 248 19.12 -0.86 -2.12
C VAL A 248 18.12 -1.82 -1.49
N ARG A 249 16.93 -2.01 -2.09
CA ARG A 249 15.94 -3.00 -1.60
C ARG A 249 16.51 -4.41 -1.62
N LYS A 250 17.13 -4.82 -2.73
CA LYS A 250 17.74 -6.14 -2.88
C LYS A 250 18.88 -6.36 -1.88
N LEU A 251 19.73 -5.35 -1.66
CA LEU A 251 20.76 -5.41 -0.62
C LEU A 251 20.16 -5.54 0.78
N ARG A 252 19.08 -4.79 1.07
CA ARG A 252 18.38 -4.90 2.36
C ARG A 252 17.76 -6.28 2.56
N GLU A 253 17.20 -6.88 1.52
CA GLU A 253 16.67 -8.25 1.55
C GLU A 253 17.78 -9.27 1.80
N LEU A 254 18.94 -9.13 1.13
CA LEU A 254 20.09 -10.00 1.35
C LEU A 254 20.68 -9.92 2.76
N VAL A 255 20.66 -8.74 3.38
CA VAL A 255 21.19 -8.52 4.74
C VAL A 255 20.15 -8.86 5.82
N GLY A 256 18.87 -8.63 5.53
CA GLY A 256 17.77 -8.76 6.49
C GLY A 256 17.09 -10.12 6.53
N GLY A 257 17.18 -10.92 5.45
CA GLY A 257 16.36 -12.12 5.25
C GLY A 257 14.95 -11.79 4.80
#